data_AF-A0A2U1IJ64-F1
#
_entry.id   AF-A0A2U1IJ64-F1
#
_cell.length_a   1.000
_cell.length_b   1.000
_cell.length_c   1.000
_cell.angle_alpha   90.00
_cell.angle_beta   90.00
_cell.angle_gamma   90.00
#
_symmetry.space_group_name_H-M   'P 1'
#
loop_
_entity.id
_entity.type
_entity.pdbx_description
1 polymer ?
#
loop_
_entity_poly.entity_id
_entity_poly.type
_entity_poly.pdbx_seq_one_letter_code
_entity_poly.pdbx_strand_id
1 'polypeptide(L)'
;MNKAELQTLVVRVKKYLAIIFMLCLVGVVIYAYLHKPEFPSEIVLKQDFIPGQSIYIVQDARDADEPKSLRFYVNNGDGRNNETMKVLLAKTPPFLVSDTDLKDVVIQRVSNGLYIKLKGAVSNYQSNLYLEDGDTYTTYRVSLEQVETRPPLASGR
;
A
#
# COMPACT_ATOMS: atom_id res chain seq x y z
N MET A 1 29.35 -32.95 -35.63
CA MET A 1 27.92 -32.58 -35.70
C MET A 1 27.72 -31.72 -36.93
N ASN A 2 26.87 -32.15 -37.88
CA ASN A 2 26.65 -31.44 -39.14
C ASN A 2 25.66 -30.26 -38.94
N LYS A 3 25.70 -29.26 -39.82
CA LYS A 3 24.87 -28.04 -39.76
C LYS A 3 23.36 -28.34 -39.67
N ALA A 4 22.91 -29.42 -40.32
CA ALA A 4 21.52 -29.88 -40.27
C ALA A 4 21.13 -30.43 -38.89
N GLU A 5 22.01 -31.21 -38.25
CA GLU A 5 21.78 -31.75 -36.90
C GLU A 5 21.70 -30.63 -35.86
N LEU A 6 22.60 -29.64 -35.96
CA LEU A 6 22.58 -28.45 -35.09
C LEU A 6 21.27 -27.66 -35.26
N GLN A 7 20.79 -27.46 -36.50
CA GLN A 7 19.51 -26.78 -36.73
C GLN A 7 18.32 -27.53 -36.14
N THR A 8 18.26 -28.86 -36.29
CA THR A 8 17.18 -29.67 -35.71
C THR A 8 17.19 -29.65 -34.18
N LEU A 9 18.39 -29.67 -33.56
CA LEU A 9 18.55 -29.54 -32.13
C LEU A 9 18.05 -28.18 -31.62
N VAL A 10 18.41 -27.09 -32.29
CA VAL A 10 17.98 -25.73 -31.93
C VAL A 10 16.45 -25.59 -32.02
N VAL A 11 15.82 -26.12 -33.06
CA VAL A 11 14.34 -26.10 -33.20
C VAL A 11 13.68 -26.89 -32.08
N ARG A 12 14.22 -28.08 -31.75
CA ARG A 12 13.69 -28.92 -30.67
C ARG A 12 13.84 -28.25 -29.30
N VAL A 13 15.00 -27.65 -29.01
CA VAL A 13 15.25 -26.90 -27.77
C VAL A 13 14.31 -25.70 -27.67
N LYS A 14 14.15 -24.90 -28.74
CA LYS A 14 13.20 -23.78 -28.76
C LYS A 14 11.76 -24.23 -28.48
N LYS A 15 11.34 -25.36 -29.06
CA LYS A 15 10.00 -25.93 -28.82
C LYS A 15 9.81 -26.29 -27.33
N TYR A 16 10.76 -26.98 -26.72
CA TYR A 16 10.66 -27.34 -25.30
C TYR A 16 10.73 -26.13 -24.38
N LEU A 17 11.57 -25.14 -24.70
CA LEU A 17 11.67 -23.90 -23.93
C LEU A 17 10.37 -23.10 -23.99
N ALA A 18 9.71 -23.04 -25.16
CA ALA A 18 8.39 -22.43 -25.31
C ALA A 18 7.30 -23.16 -24.49
N ILE A 19 7.34 -24.50 -24.44
CA ILE A 19 6.41 -25.30 -23.63
C ILE A 19 6.62 -25.03 -22.14
N ILE A 20 7.87 -25.04 -21.66
CA ILE A 20 8.19 -24.73 -20.26
C ILE A 20 7.73 -23.31 -19.91
N PHE A 21 8.01 -22.34 -20.77
CA PHE A 21 7.56 -20.96 -20.58
C PHE A 21 6.03 -20.86 -20.46
N MET A 22 5.29 -21.55 -21.33
CA MET A 22 3.83 -21.60 -21.24
C MET A 22 3.34 -22.25 -19.94
N LEU A 23 3.97 -23.35 -19.50
CA LEU A 23 3.62 -23.99 -18.23
C LEU A 23 3.88 -23.05 -17.04
N CYS A 24 5.01 -22.34 -17.03
CA CYS A 24 5.29 -21.33 -16.02
C CYS A 24 4.26 -20.20 -16.05
N LEU A 25 3.89 -19.70 -17.23
CA LEU A 25 2.90 -18.64 -17.38
C LEU A 25 1.53 -19.08 -16.83
N VAL A 26 1.07 -20.29 -17.18
CA VAL A 26 -0.18 -20.85 -16.63
C VAL A 26 -0.11 -20.99 -15.12
N GLY A 27 1.02 -21.49 -14.59
CA GLY A 27 1.24 -21.58 -13.14
C GLY A 27 1.13 -20.23 -12.44
N VAL A 28 1.73 -19.18 -13.00
CA VAL A 28 1.66 -17.81 -12.47
C VAL A 28 0.22 -17.28 -12.50
N VAL A 29 -0.53 -17.53 -13.58
CA VAL A 29 -1.93 -17.08 -13.70
C VAL A 29 -2.82 -17.78 -12.68
N ILE A 30 -2.69 -19.10 -12.50
CA ILE A 30 -3.44 -19.86 -11.50
C ILE A 30 -3.10 -19.36 -10.10
N TYR A 31 -1.81 -19.17 -9.81
CA TYR A 31 -1.36 -18.64 -8.53
C TYR A 31 -1.97 -17.27 -8.23
N ALA A 32 -1.90 -16.34 -9.20
CA ALA A 32 -2.46 -15.00 -9.07
C ALA A 32 -3.99 -15.00 -8.92
N TYR A 33 -4.68 -15.96 -9.53
CA TYR A 33 -6.13 -16.12 -9.40
C TYR A 33 -6.52 -16.63 -8.00
N LEU A 34 -5.77 -17.59 -7.46
CA LEU A 34 -6.03 -18.20 -6.15
C LEU A 34 -5.66 -17.28 -4.97
N HIS A 35 -4.60 -16.48 -5.11
CA HIS A 35 -4.12 -15.59 -4.04
C HIS A 35 -4.60 -14.16 -4.22
N LYS A 36 -5.70 -13.94 -4.95
CA LYS A 36 -6.30 -12.63 -5.06
C LYS A 36 -7.00 -12.32 -3.73
N PRO A 37 -6.63 -11.23 -3.04
CA PRO A 37 -7.23 -10.89 -1.75
C PRO A 37 -8.74 -10.65 -1.92
N GLU A 38 -9.52 -11.15 -0.95
CA GLU A 38 -10.97 -11.01 -0.93
C GLU A 38 -11.40 -9.53 -0.94
N PHE A 39 -10.72 -8.71 -0.15
CA PHE A 39 -10.92 -7.27 -0.08
C PHE A 39 -9.78 -6.55 -0.80
N PRO A 40 -10.03 -5.88 -1.94
CA PRO A 40 -9.01 -5.09 -2.62
C PRO A 40 -8.67 -3.82 -1.84
N SER A 41 -7.49 -3.26 -2.11
CA SER A 41 -7.07 -2.00 -1.49
C SER A 41 -8.00 -0.84 -1.89
N GLU A 42 -8.36 -0.02 -0.92
CA GLU A 42 -9.33 1.06 -1.09
C GLU A 42 -8.94 2.35 -0.37
N ILE A 43 -9.16 3.50 -1.01
CA ILE A 43 -9.08 4.80 -0.35
C ILE A 43 -10.37 4.96 0.44
N VAL A 44 -10.28 4.83 1.76
CA VAL A 44 -11.43 4.85 2.67
C VAL A 44 -11.69 6.25 3.23
N LEU A 45 -10.69 7.15 3.16
CA LEU A 45 -10.85 8.55 3.53
C LEU A 45 -9.97 9.45 2.66
N LYS A 46 -10.52 10.60 2.26
CA LYS A 46 -9.78 11.76 1.75
C LYS A 46 -10.20 12.97 2.59
N GLN A 47 -9.23 13.69 3.14
CA GLN A 47 -9.47 14.91 3.92
C GLN A 47 -8.45 15.98 3.53
N ASP A 48 -8.91 17.20 3.29
CA ASP A 48 -8.02 18.31 2.95
C ASP A 48 -7.17 18.72 4.15
N PHE A 49 -5.90 19.06 3.91
CA PHE A 49 -4.94 19.40 4.95
C PHE A 49 -4.39 20.81 4.79
N ILE A 50 -3.64 21.06 3.72
CA ILE A 50 -3.10 22.36 3.33
C ILE A 50 -3.45 22.64 1.87
N PRO A 51 -3.36 23.88 1.38
CA PRO A 51 -3.66 24.19 -0.02
C PRO A 51 -2.89 23.25 -0.97
N GLY A 52 -3.63 22.57 -1.86
CA GLY A 52 -3.05 21.62 -2.82
C GLY A 52 -2.73 20.22 -2.27
N GLN A 53 -2.87 19.95 -0.98
CA GLN A 53 -2.58 18.64 -0.40
C GLN A 53 -3.70 18.10 0.49
N SER A 54 -3.95 16.80 0.34
CA SER A 54 -4.94 16.06 1.11
C SER A 54 -4.26 14.89 1.82
N ILE A 55 -4.82 14.55 2.98
CA ILE A 55 -4.55 13.30 3.68
C ILE A 55 -5.42 12.22 3.07
N TYR A 56 -4.81 11.08 2.77
CA TYR A 56 -5.48 9.89 2.30
C TYR A 56 -5.28 8.77 3.30
N ILE A 57 -6.36 8.06 3.62
CA ILE A 57 -6.30 6.79 4.33
C ILE A 57 -6.66 5.69 3.35
N VAL A 58 -5.77 4.72 3.22
CA VAL A 58 -5.95 3.53 2.38
C VAL A 58 -6.09 2.33 3.30
N GLN A 59 -7.16 1.57 3.13
CA GLN A 59 -7.24 0.22 3.66
C GLN A 59 -6.46 -0.72 2.73
N ASP A 60 -5.54 -1.48 3.30
CA ASP A 60 -4.75 -2.43 2.53
C ASP A 60 -5.62 -3.57 1.99
N ALA A 61 -5.16 -4.18 0.91
CA ALA A 61 -5.79 -5.39 0.40
C ALA A 61 -5.59 -6.51 1.42
N ARG A 62 -6.64 -7.28 1.71
CA ARG A 62 -6.62 -8.33 2.73
C ARG A 62 -7.63 -9.43 2.45
N ASP A 63 -7.42 -10.58 3.08
CA ASP A 63 -8.44 -11.62 3.19
C ASP A 63 -9.33 -11.42 4.44
N ALA A 64 -10.43 -12.18 4.55
CA ALA A 64 -11.38 -12.03 5.65
C ALA A 64 -10.78 -12.32 7.04
N ASP A 65 -9.83 -13.24 7.11
CA ASP A 65 -9.14 -13.67 8.33
C ASP A 65 -7.95 -12.77 8.70
N GLU A 66 -7.49 -11.92 7.78
CA GLU A 66 -6.45 -10.96 8.03
C GLU A 66 -6.97 -9.70 8.74
N PRO A 67 -6.20 -9.15 9.71
CA PRO A 67 -6.58 -7.91 10.37
C PRO A 67 -6.60 -6.76 9.36
N LYS A 68 -7.51 -5.80 9.56
CA LYS A 68 -7.49 -4.56 8.78
C LYS A 68 -6.21 -3.79 9.06
N SER A 69 -5.67 -3.16 8.02
CA SER A 69 -4.52 -2.27 8.11
C SER A 69 -4.83 -0.99 7.35
N LEU A 70 -4.71 0.14 8.04
CA LEU A 70 -4.84 1.48 7.49
C LEU A 70 -3.47 2.10 7.29
N ARG A 71 -3.25 2.61 6.09
CA ARG A 71 -2.05 3.32 5.67
C ARG A 71 -2.40 4.77 5.40
N PHE A 72 -1.65 5.67 5.99
CA PHE A 72 -1.89 7.11 5.93
C PHE A 72 -0.84 7.78 5.05
N TYR A 73 -1.32 8.67 4.19
CA TYR A 73 -0.51 9.37 3.20
C TYR A 73 -0.87 10.84 3.16
N VAL A 74 0.11 11.67 2.81
CA VAL A 74 -0.14 13.02 2.31
C VAL A 74 0.29 13.05 0.86
N ASN A 75 -0.58 13.53 0.00
CA ASN A 75 -0.28 13.68 -1.42
C ASN A 75 -1.08 14.86 -1.98
N ASN A 76 -0.73 15.27 -3.18
CA ASN A 76 -1.40 16.37 -3.84
C ASN A 76 -2.87 16.01 -4.10
N GLY A 77 -3.75 16.96 -3.80
CA GLY A 77 -5.21 16.84 -3.93
C GLY A 77 -5.73 16.93 -5.36
N ASP A 78 -4.82 17.16 -6.32
CA ASP A 78 -5.01 17.66 -7.67
C ASP A 78 -5.89 16.77 -8.57
N GLY A 79 -7.22 16.79 -8.39
CA GLY A 79 -8.22 16.35 -9.39
C GLY A 79 -8.09 14.93 -9.97
N ARG A 80 -7.12 14.13 -9.52
CA ARG A 80 -6.87 12.76 -9.99
C ARG A 80 -8.03 11.91 -9.54
N ASN A 81 -8.47 11.02 -10.42
CA ASN A 81 -9.45 10.00 -10.03
C ASN A 81 -8.86 9.06 -8.96
N ASN A 82 -9.74 8.39 -8.23
CA ASN A 82 -9.35 7.53 -7.11
C ASN A 82 -8.45 6.37 -7.56
N GLU A 83 -8.62 5.86 -8.78
CA GLU A 83 -7.83 4.77 -9.34
C GLU A 83 -6.36 5.18 -9.55
N THR A 84 -6.13 6.35 -10.16
CA THR A 84 -4.77 6.88 -10.34
C THR A 84 -4.13 7.20 -8.99
N MET A 85 -4.92 7.74 -8.06
CA MET A 85 -4.44 8.02 -6.70
C MET A 85 -4.05 6.73 -5.98
N LYS A 86 -4.85 5.64 -6.06
CA LYS A 86 -4.49 4.35 -5.47
C LYS A 86 -3.12 3.85 -5.96
N VAL A 87 -2.87 3.91 -7.28
CA VAL A 87 -1.58 3.48 -7.86
C VAL A 87 -0.43 4.34 -7.35
N LEU A 88 -0.64 5.64 -7.20
CA LEU A 88 0.37 6.56 -6.66
C LEU A 88 0.67 6.25 -5.20
N LEU A 89 -0.37 6.16 -4.36
CA LEU A 89 -0.23 5.89 -2.92
C LEU A 89 0.39 4.52 -2.64
N ALA A 90 0.16 3.52 -3.50
CA ALA A 90 0.82 2.22 -3.41
C ALA A 90 2.34 2.29 -3.64
N LYS A 91 2.83 3.32 -4.36
CA LYS A 91 4.27 3.57 -4.59
C LYS A 91 4.87 4.56 -3.60
N THR A 92 4.05 5.31 -2.88
CA THR A 92 4.49 6.25 -1.85
C THR A 92 4.66 5.50 -0.53
N PRO A 93 5.71 5.79 0.26
CA PRO A 93 5.78 5.28 1.62
C PRO A 93 4.72 5.96 2.51
N PRO A 94 3.90 5.20 3.27
CA PRO A 94 2.98 5.79 4.23
C PRO A 94 3.75 6.41 5.40
N PHE A 95 3.27 7.54 5.89
CA PHE A 95 3.85 8.18 7.08
C PHE A 95 3.31 7.56 8.39
N LEU A 96 2.19 6.85 8.33
CA LEU A 96 1.61 6.12 9.46
C LEU A 96 0.94 4.84 8.95
N VAL A 97 1.14 3.73 9.67
CA VAL A 97 0.48 2.45 9.42
C VAL A 97 -0.04 1.91 10.74
N SER A 98 -1.33 1.57 10.79
CA SER A 98 -1.98 1.06 11.99
C SER A 98 -3.09 0.07 11.64
N ASP A 99 -3.30 -0.93 12.48
CA ASP A 99 -4.39 -1.90 12.34
C ASP A 99 -5.73 -1.44 12.93
N THR A 100 -5.89 -0.13 13.10
CA THR A 100 -7.08 0.53 13.62
C THR A 100 -8.25 0.47 12.63
N ASP A 101 -9.49 0.53 13.13
CA ASP A 101 -10.67 0.73 12.29
C ASP A 101 -10.83 2.23 11.96
N LEU A 102 -11.33 2.55 10.76
CA LEU A 102 -11.53 3.94 10.33
C LEU A 102 -12.40 4.75 11.30
N LYS A 103 -13.40 4.11 11.93
CA LYS A 103 -14.30 4.76 12.91
C LYS A 103 -13.58 5.27 14.16
N ASP A 104 -12.43 4.68 14.48
CA ASP A 104 -11.64 5.02 15.66
C ASP A 104 -10.53 6.03 15.35
N VAL A 105 -10.43 6.46 14.08
CA VAL A 105 -9.46 7.45 13.61
C VAL A 105 -10.05 8.85 13.70
N VAL A 106 -9.34 9.74 14.38
CA VAL A 106 -9.65 11.17 14.43
C VAL A 106 -8.46 11.94 13.88
N ILE A 107 -8.69 12.74 12.84
CA ILE A 107 -7.69 13.59 12.20
C ILE A 107 -8.08 15.06 12.41
N GLN A 108 -7.19 15.81 13.06
CA GLN A 108 -7.39 17.22 13.36
C GLN A 108 -6.19 18.04 12.89
N ARG A 109 -6.46 19.13 12.18
CA ARG A 109 -5.43 20.12 11.86
C ARG A 109 -5.12 20.94 13.12
N VAL A 110 -3.84 21.09 13.43
CA VAL A 110 -3.33 21.89 14.55
C VAL A 110 -2.32 22.92 14.03
N SER A 111 -1.95 23.90 14.85
CA SER A 111 -1.12 25.03 14.43
C SER A 111 0.25 24.64 13.87
N ASN A 112 0.84 23.54 14.37
CA ASN A 112 2.15 23.02 13.94
C ASN A 112 2.07 21.82 13.00
N GLY A 113 0.88 21.45 12.52
CA GLY A 113 0.68 20.35 11.58
C GLY A 113 -0.58 19.55 11.83
N LEU A 114 -0.42 18.26 12.11
CA LEU A 114 -1.49 17.29 12.15
C LEU A 114 -1.52 16.57 13.49
N TYR A 115 -2.70 16.46 14.09
CA TYR A 115 -2.92 15.60 15.24
C TYR A 115 -3.79 14.42 14.80
N ILE A 116 -3.31 13.21 15.07
CA ILE A 116 -3.98 11.95 14.77
C ILE A 116 -4.19 11.21 16.08
N LYS A 117 -5.43 10.82 16.33
CA LYS A 117 -5.79 9.88 17.39
C LYS A 117 -6.35 8.61 16.78
N LEU A 118 -5.90 7.46 17.28
CA LEU A 118 -6.37 6.16 16.81
C LEU A 118 -6.42 5.11 17.92
N LYS A 119 -7.20 4.05 17.68
CA LYS A 119 -7.31 2.90 18.57
C LYS A 119 -6.77 1.65 17.88
N GLY A 120 -5.55 1.26 18.22
CA GLY A 120 -4.89 0.10 17.61
C GLY A 120 -3.38 0.14 17.77
N ALA A 121 -2.71 -0.83 17.15
CA ALA A 121 -1.28 -0.98 17.10
C ALA A 121 -0.75 -0.15 15.94
N VAL A 122 0.40 0.49 16.16
CA VAL A 122 1.08 1.29 15.15
C VAL A 122 2.34 0.53 14.75
N SER A 123 2.43 0.17 13.47
CA SER A 123 3.57 -0.59 12.94
C SER A 123 4.61 0.32 12.28
N ASN A 124 4.19 1.49 11.81
CA ASN A 124 5.08 2.50 11.24
C ASN A 124 4.56 3.90 11.56
N TYR A 125 5.45 4.82 11.91
CA TYR A 125 5.11 6.20 12.20
C TYR A 125 6.28 7.15 11.91
N GLN A 126 5.97 8.23 11.19
CA GLN A 126 6.87 9.34 10.91
C GLN A 126 6.23 10.63 11.42
N SER A 127 6.92 11.30 12.34
CA SER A 127 6.45 12.54 12.96
C SER A 127 6.63 13.77 12.07
N ASN A 128 7.37 13.65 10.96
CA ASN A 128 7.75 14.79 10.13
C ASN A 128 7.23 14.59 8.71
N LEU A 129 6.43 15.53 8.24
CA LEU A 129 5.95 15.58 6.86
C LEU A 129 6.63 16.75 6.16
N TYR A 130 7.47 16.42 5.17
CA TYR A 130 8.14 17.40 4.33
C TYR A 130 7.24 17.68 3.13
N LEU A 131 6.54 18.80 3.16
CA LEU A 131 5.49 19.12 2.21
C LEU A 131 5.86 20.38 1.42
N GLU A 132 5.59 20.34 0.11
CA GLU A 132 5.73 21.51 -0.77
C GLU A 132 4.77 22.62 -0.33
N ASP A 133 5.29 23.84 -0.29
CA ASP A 133 4.60 25.07 0.09
C ASP A 133 5.05 26.20 -0.85
N GLY A 134 4.40 26.26 -2.01
CA GLY A 134 4.80 27.14 -3.11
C GLY A 134 6.21 26.80 -3.63
N ASP A 135 7.11 27.77 -3.59
CA ASP A 135 8.50 27.61 -4.03
C ASP A 135 9.42 27.00 -2.94
N THR A 136 8.86 26.63 -1.79
CA THR A 136 9.61 26.14 -0.63
C THR A 136 9.06 24.82 -0.08
N TYR A 137 9.72 24.28 0.93
CA TYR A 137 9.26 23.10 1.66
C TYR A 137 9.04 23.46 3.13
N THR A 138 7.87 23.11 3.65
CA THR A 138 7.51 23.28 5.05
C THR A 138 7.45 21.92 5.73
N THR A 139 8.14 21.78 6.88
CA THR A 139 8.07 20.56 7.69
C THR A 139 6.92 20.67 8.68
N TYR A 140 5.87 19.89 8.47
CA TYR A 140 4.74 19.79 9.38
C TYR A 140 4.95 18.65 10.38
N ARG A 141 4.58 18.87 11.64
CA ARG A 141 4.66 17.84 12.67
C ARG A 141 3.37 17.04 12.72
N VAL A 142 3.50 15.72 12.72
CA VAL A 142 2.41 14.81 13.09
C VAL A 142 2.54 14.54 14.58
N SER A 143 1.45 14.69 15.31
CA SER A 143 1.30 14.33 16.70
C SER A 143 0.37 13.13 16.76
N LEU A 144 0.80 12.05 17.40
CA LEU A 144 0.06 10.79 17.43
C LEU A 144 -0.36 10.47 18.86
N GLU A 145 -1.65 10.28 19.08
CA GLU A 145 -2.22 9.68 20.29
C GLU A 145 -2.72 8.27 19.95
N GLN A 146 -1.98 7.27 20.45
CA GLN A 146 -2.31 5.86 20.26
C GLN A 146 -2.97 5.32 21.53
N VAL A 147 -4.12 4.66 21.37
CA VAL A 147 -4.79 3.91 22.44
C VAL A 147 -4.87 2.44 22.04
N GLU A 148 -4.09 1.58 22.70
CA GLU A 148 -4.18 0.12 22.51
C GLU A 148 -4.83 -0.52 23.74
N THR A 149 -5.91 -1.25 23.53
CA THR A 149 -6.71 -1.87 24.60
C THR A 149 -7.01 -3.34 24.34
N ARG A 150 -6.58 -3.88 23.19
CA ARG A 150 -6.76 -5.27 22.85
C ARG A 150 -5.78 -6.13 23.66
N PRO A 151 -6.14 -7.39 23.95
CA PRO A 151 -5.26 -8.30 24.64
C PRO A 151 -3.96 -8.49 23.84
N PRO A 152 -2.83 -8.76 24.52
CA PRO A 152 -1.60 -9.10 23.84
C PRO A 152 -1.80 -10.34 22.96
N LEU A 153 -1.05 -10.40 21.85
CA LEU A 153 -1.03 -11.59 21.01
C LEU A 153 -0.62 -12.81 21.86
N ALA A 154 -1.31 -13.94 21.63
CA ALA A 154 -0.96 -15.18 22.29
C ALA A 154 0.52 -15.48 22.01
N SER A 155 1.30 -15.66 23.07
CA SER A 155 2.69 -16.10 22.99
C SER A 155 2.71 -17.49 22.37
N GLY A 156 2.98 -17.58 21.07
CA GLY A 156 3.26 -18.83 20.38
C GLY A 156 4.55 -19.42 20.94
N ARG A 157 4.44 -20.44 21.81
CA ARG A 157 5.51 -21.39 22.10
C ARG A 157 5.25 -22.65 21.31
#